data_AF-A0A0W0FSB0-F1
#
_entry.id   AF-A0A0W0FSB0-F1
#
_cell.length_a   1.000
_cell.length_b   1.000
_cell.length_c   1.000
_cell.angle_alpha   90.00
_cell.angle_beta   90.00
_cell.angle_gamma   90.00
#
_symmetry.space_group_name_H-M   'P 1'
#
loop_
_entity.id
_entity.type
_entity.pdbx_description
1 polymer ?
#
loop_
_entity_poly.entity_id
_entity_poly.type
_entity_poly.pdbx_seq_one_letter_code
_entity_poly.pdbx_strand_id
1 'polypeptide(L)'
;MSHLGHRLGGPAKAQALLKGQGVSLILKSIEVKFRRPVTYPDTLLISHKPYIPQLDPQRRVDPSELHLTSSVFSVIHQAFVAHGTEVIVWYDYDNLKKCDPGEELKGIVWEPFGGIPS
;
A
#
# COMPACT_ATOMS: atom_id res chain seq x y z
N MET A 1 -2.83 1.97 7.08
CA MET A 1 -2.61 0.71 7.82
C MET A 1 -3.74 0.38 8.81
N SER A 2 -4.05 1.21 9.81
CA SER A 2 -5.11 0.91 10.80
C SER A 2 -6.48 0.62 10.16
N HIS A 3 -6.94 1.48 9.24
CA HIS A 3 -8.19 1.25 8.49
C HIS A 3 -8.21 -0.06 7.68
N LEU A 4 -7.08 -0.42 7.05
CA LEU A 4 -6.96 -1.69 6.34
C LEU A 4 -7.11 -2.86 7.31
N GLY A 5 -6.40 -2.84 8.45
CA GLY A 5 -6.50 -3.90 9.44
C GLY A 5 -7.90 -4.05 10.05
N HIS A 6 -8.64 -2.95 10.21
CA HIS A 6 -10.06 -3.01 10.60
C HIS A 6 -10.92 -3.75 9.58
N ARG A 7 -10.69 -3.53 8.28
CA ARG A 7 -11.38 -4.24 7.20
C ARG A 7 -10.96 -5.71 7.09
N LEU A 8 -9.72 -6.04 7.47
CA LEU A 8 -9.21 -7.41 7.44
C LEU A 8 -9.76 -8.32 8.55
N GLY A 9 -10.14 -7.77 9.70
CA GLY A 9 -10.57 -8.60 10.84
C GLY A 9 -10.80 -7.82 12.13
N GLY A 10 -11.16 -6.54 12.02
CA GLY A 10 -11.46 -5.69 13.17
C GLY A 10 -10.25 -5.18 13.95
N PRO A 11 -10.46 -4.66 15.18
CA PRO A 11 -9.42 -3.96 15.95
C PRO A 11 -8.20 -4.81 16.27
N ALA A 12 -8.40 -6.12 16.54
CA ALA A 12 -7.31 -7.04 16.85
C ALA A 12 -6.37 -7.22 15.65
N LYS A 13 -6.94 -7.39 14.45
CA LYS A 13 -6.14 -7.50 13.22
C LYS A 13 -5.47 -6.17 12.85
N ALA A 14 -6.10 -5.03 13.14
CA ALA A 14 -5.47 -3.71 13.01
C ALA A 14 -4.24 -3.55 13.92
N GLN A 15 -4.33 -3.96 15.18
CA GLN A 15 -3.20 -3.99 16.11
C GLN A 15 -2.10 -4.94 15.63
N ALA A 16 -2.45 -6.16 15.22
CA ALA A 16 -1.49 -7.14 14.73
C ALA A 16 -0.75 -6.63 13.47
N LEU A 17 -1.47 -5.99 12.54
CA LEU A 17 -0.88 -5.42 11.33
C LEU A 17 0.13 -4.31 11.68
N LEU A 18 -0.24 -3.40 12.59
CA LEU A 18 0.65 -2.32 13.04
C LEU A 18 1.87 -2.83 13.81
N LYS A 19 1.74 -3.93 14.55
CA LYS A 19 2.83 -4.54 15.32
C LYS A 19 3.68 -5.54 14.52
N GLY A 20 3.31 -5.84 13.27
CA GLY A 20 3.99 -6.87 12.49
C GLY A 20 3.84 -8.26 13.12
N GLN A 21 2.61 -8.69 13.42
CA GLN A 21 2.31 -10.01 13.98
C GLN A 21 1.51 -10.85 12.98
N GLY A 22 1.81 -12.15 12.88
CA GLY A 22 1.26 -13.02 11.84
C GLY A 22 1.59 -12.51 10.43
N VAL A 23 0.66 -12.69 9.49
CA VAL A 23 0.78 -12.11 8.15
C VAL A 23 0.46 -10.62 8.19
N SER A 24 1.47 -9.80 7.90
CA SER A 24 1.38 -8.34 7.83
C SER A 24 2.21 -7.79 6.66
N LEU A 25 2.30 -6.46 6.56
CA LEU A 25 2.95 -5.74 5.47
C LEU A 25 4.30 -5.18 5.91
N ILE A 26 5.30 -5.25 5.03
CA ILE A 26 6.61 -4.61 5.19
C ILE A 26 6.97 -3.81 3.93
N LEU A 27 7.54 -2.62 4.09
CA LEU A 27 7.99 -1.81 2.95
C LEU A 27 9.24 -2.42 2.32
N LYS A 28 9.18 -2.75 1.03
CA LYS A 28 10.32 -3.25 0.26
C LYS A 28 11.06 -2.11 -0.45
N SER A 29 10.32 -1.19 -1.07
CA SER A 29 10.90 -0.04 -1.77
C SER A 29 9.88 1.07 -1.94
N ILE A 30 10.35 2.32 -1.99
CA ILE A 30 9.56 3.50 -2.33
C ILE A 30 10.38 4.45 -3.18
N GLU A 31 9.76 5.02 -4.21
CA GLU A 31 10.27 6.14 -4.99
C GLU A 31 9.29 7.31 -4.83
N VAL A 32 9.80 8.51 -4.54
CA VAL A 32 8.99 9.72 -4.38
C VAL A 32 9.52 10.83 -5.27
N LYS A 33 8.64 11.40 -6.09
CA LYS A 33 8.93 12.55 -6.96
C LYS A 33 8.32 13.80 -6.35
N PHE A 34 9.15 14.59 -5.67
CA PHE A 34 8.78 15.89 -5.14
C PHE A 34 8.70 16.91 -6.27
N ARG A 35 7.54 17.55 -6.45
CA ARG A 35 7.29 18.53 -7.51
C ARG A 35 7.38 19.97 -7.01
N ARG A 36 6.98 20.20 -5.76
CA ARG A 36 6.90 21.53 -5.15
C ARG A 36 7.27 21.44 -3.67
N PRO A 37 8.02 22.41 -3.11
CA PRO A 37 8.20 22.50 -1.68
C PRO A 37 6.85 22.83 -1.02
N VAL A 38 6.59 22.20 0.13
CA VAL A 38 5.46 22.53 1.00
C VAL A 38 6.02 22.86 2.36
N THR A 39 5.47 23.90 3.01
CA THR A 39 5.92 24.36 4.32
C THR A 39 4.74 24.39 5.28
N TYR A 40 5.03 24.32 6.58
CA TYR A 40 4.02 24.46 7.62
C TYR A 40 3.56 25.93 7.74
N PRO A 41 2.27 26.21 8.00
CA PRO A 41 1.15 25.26 8.02
C PRO A 41 0.55 25.04 6.62
N ASP A 42 0.37 23.77 6.23
CA ASP A 42 -0.44 23.36 5.07
C ASP A 42 -1.15 22.04 5.41
N THR A 43 -2.29 21.81 4.77
CA THR A 43 -3.05 20.56 4.85
C THR A 43 -2.79 19.74 3.59
N LEU A 44 -2.30 18.52 3.78
CA LEU A 44 -2.02 17.60 2.67
C LEU A 44 -3.08 16.49 2.61
N LEU A 45 -3.61 16.26 1.41
CA LEU A 45 -4.41 15.08 1.10
C LEU A 45 -3.49 14.03 0.47
N ILE A 46 -3.43 12.85 1.08
CA ILE A 46 -2.58 11.75 0.62
C ILE A 46 -3.49 10.58 0.22
N SER A 47 -3.38 10.14 -1.02
CA SER A 47 -4.09 8.98 -1.54
C SER A 47 -3.12 7.87 -1.91
N HIS A 48 -3.57 6.63 -1.75
CA HIS A 48 -2.88 5.41 -2.19
C HIS A 48 -3.84 4.58 -3.04
N LYS A 49 -3.35 4.02 -4.14
CA LYS A 49 -4.12 3.16 -5.03
C LYS A 49 -3.28 1.95 -5.47
N PRO A 50 -3.78 0.71 -5.29
CA PRO A 50 -3.12 -0.47 -5.81
C PRO A 50 -3.14 -0.50 -7.34
N TYR A 51 -2.09 -1.07 -7.93
CA TYR A 51 -2.00 -1.29 -9.37
C TYR A 51 -1.31 -2.62 -9.66
N ILE A 52 -1.60 -3.21 -10.82
CA ILE A 52 -0.87 -4.37 -11.31
C ILE A 52 0.29 -3.81 -12.16
N PRO A 53 1.56 -4.08 -11.81
CA PRO A 53 2.68 -3.60 -12.60
C PRO A 53 2.68 -4.28 -13.97
N GLN A 54 2.86 -3.49 -15.03
CA GLN A 54 3.15 -4.00 -16.36
C GLN A 54 4.60 -4.47 -16.36
N LEU A 55 4.80 -5.74 -16.05
CA LEU A 55 6.11 -6.36 -16.05
C LEU A 55 6.47 -6.89 -17.45
N ASP A 56 7.76 -7.02 -17.70
CA ASP A 56 8.30 -7.76 -18.83
C ASP A 56 7.60 -9.14 -18.91
N PRO A 57 7.22 -9.65 -20.10
CA PRO A 57 6.65 -10.98 -20.27
C PRO A 57 7.38 -12.11 -19.54
N GLN A 58 8.68 -11.97 -19.28
CA GLN A 58 9.48 -12.96 -18.54
C GLN A 58 9.42 -12.82 -17.01
N ARG A 59 8.94 -11.69 -16.48
CA ARG A 59 8.93 -11.39 -15.05
C ARG A 59 7.51 -11.49 -14.50
N ARG A 60 7.23 -12.59 -13.80
CA ARG A 60 5.97 -12.75 -13.06
C ARG A 60 5.91 -11.76 -11.89
N VAL A 61 4.72 -11.22 -11.63
CA VAL A 61 4.45 -10.46 -10.40
C VAL A 61 4.64 -11.41 -9.23
N ASP A 62 5.48 -11.03 -8.27
CA ASP A 62 5.65 -11.80 -7.03
C ASP A 62 4.30 -11.76 -6.28
N PRO A 63 3.66 -12.91 -5.98
CA PRO A 63 2.35 -12.92 -5.33
C PRO A 63 2.39 -12.36 -3.90
N SER A 64 3.57 -12.23 -3.30
CA SER A 64 3.76 -11.54 -2.03
C SER A 64 3.81 -10.02 -2.16
N GLU A 65 3.91 -9.46 -3.37
CA GLU A 65 4.04 -8.03 -3.60
C GLU A 65 2.70 -7.33 -3.81
N LEU A 66 2.53 -6.23 -3.09
CA LEU A 66 1.48 -5.25 -3.26
C LEU A 66 2.11 -3.96 -3.78
N HIS A 67 1.80 -3.61 -5.02
CA HIS A 67 2.26 -2.39 -5.66
C HIS A 67 1.23 -1.29 -5.49
N LEU A 68 1.64 -0.14 -4.98
CA LEU A 68 0.77 1.03 -4.82
C LEU A 68 1.37 2.26 -5.50
N THR A 69 0.48 3.11 -5.99
CA THR A 69 0.80 4.48 -6.37
C THR A 69 0.25 5.41 -5.31
N SER A 70 0.99 6.46 -4.99
CA SER A 70 0.56 7.49 -4.05
C SER A 70 0.59 8.88 -4.68
N SER A 71 -0.31 9.75 -4.24
CA SER A 71 -0.34 11.14 -4.67
C SER A 71 -0.58 12.04 -3.48
N VAL A 72 0.14 13.16 -3.44
CA VAL A 72 0.04 14.16 -2.38
C VAL A 72 -0.45 15.46 -3.00
N PHE A 73 -1.58 15.96 -2.51
CA PHE A 73 -2.19 17.22 -2.94
C PHE A 73 -2.15 18.22 -1.79
N SER A 74 -1.63 19.41 -2.06
CA SER A 74 -1.64 20.52 -1.10
C SER A 74 -2.94 21.32 -1.24
N VAL A 75 -3.59 21.56 -0.11
CA VAL A 75 -4.80 22.39 -0.07
C VAL A 75 -4.47 23.87 -0.28
N ILE A 76 -3.36 24.38 0.27
CA ILE A 76 -2.97 25.78 0.05
C ILE A 76 -2.58 26.04 -1.42
N HIS A 77 -1.78 25.15 -2.00
CA HIS A 77 -1.31 25.31 -3.38
C HIS A 77 -2.34 24.86 -4.43
N GLN A 78 -3.42 24.19 -4.02
CA GLN A 78 -4.42 23.57 -4.91
C GLN A 78 -3.77 22.74 -6.03
N ALA A 79 -2.72 21.99 -5.68
CA ALA A 79 -1.91 21.27 -6.65
C ALA A 79 -1.30 20.00 -6.08
N PHE A 80 -0.98 19.04 -6.96
CA PHE A 80 -0.15 17.90 -6.61
C PHE A 80 1.29 18.34 -6.33
N VAL A 81 1.80 17.97 -5.17
CA VAL A 81 3.13 18.36 -4.68
C VAL A 81 4.11 17.20 -4.68
N ALA A 82 3.62 15.96 -4.64
CA ALA A 82 4.43 14.76 -4.81
C ALA A 82 3.61 13.61 -5.39
N HIS A 83 4.30 12.69 -6.05
CA HIS A 83 3.77 11.37 -6.40
C HIS A 83 4.76 10.31 -5.96
N GLY A 84 4.26 9.15 -5.55
CA GLY A 84 5.09 8.03 -5.16
C GLY A 84 4.67 6.73 -5.83
N THR A 85 5.64 5.82 -5.92
CA THR A 85 5.43 4.41 -6.24
C THR A 85 6.06 3.60 -5.12
N GLU A 86 5.34 2.61 -4.62
CA GLU A 86 5.79 1.78 -3.50
C GLU A 86 5.53 0.31 -3.80
N VAL A 87 6.47 -0.52 -3.33
CA VAL A 87 6.30 -1.97 -3.29
C VAL A 87 6.30 -2.37 -1.83
N ILE A 88 5.19 -2.94 -1.42
CA ILE A 88 4.98 -3.48 -0.08
C ILE A 88 4.91 -5.00 -0.21
N VAL A 89 5.43 -5.73 0.76
CA VAL A 89 5.48 -7.18 0.74
C VAL A 89 4.64 -7.74 1.89
N TRP A 90 3.84 -8.76 1.60
CA TRP A 90 3.22 -9.61 2.59
C TRP A 90 4.27 -10.52 3.22
N TYR A 91 4.42 -10.37 4.53
CA TYR A 91 5.43 -11.04 5.33
C TYR A 91 4.76 -11.75 6.49
N ASP A 92 5.06 -13.03 6.62
CA ASP A 92 4.68 -13.86 7.75
C ASP A 92 5.72 -13.67 8.84
N TYR A 93 5.38 -12.86 9.83
CA TYR A 93 6.26 -12.55 10.96
C TYR A 93 6.38 -13.71 11.95
N ASP A 94 5.49 -14.71 11.90
CA ASP A 94 5.59 -15.89 12.76
C ASP A 94 6.63 -16.87 12.22
N ASN A 95 6.76 -16.96 10.89
CA ASN A 95 7.72 -17.83 10.20
C ASN A 95 8.90 -17.10 9.55
N LEU A 96 8.99 -15.78 9.71
CA LEU A 96 10.05 -14.91 9.19
C LEU A 96 10.31 -15.08 7.69
N LYS A 97 9.25 -15.12 6.88
CA LYS A 97 9.35 -15.27 5.43
C LYS A 97 8.33 -14.44 4.67
N LYS A 98 8.64 -14.12 3.42
CA LYS A 98 7.64 -13.61 2.47
C LYS A 98 6.56 -14.66 2.25
N CYS A 99 5.32 -14.24 2.09
CA CYS A 99 4.20 -15.14 1.85
C CYS A 99 3.20 -14.57 0.85
N ASP A 100 2.49 -15.44 0.14
CA ASP A 100 1.22 -15.07 -0.49
C ASP A 100 0.15 -14.95 0.63
N PRO A 101 -0.52 -13.80 0.79
CA PRO A 101 -1.53 -13.60 1.82
C PRO A 101 -2.87 -14.31 1.51
N GLY A 102 -3.03 -14.90 0.33
CA GLY A 102 -4.27 -15.50 -0.15
C GLY A 102 -5.23 -14.49 -0.79
N GLU A 103 -6.21 -15.02 -1.52
CA GLU A 103 -7.15 -14.22 -2.34
C GLU A 103 -8.10 -13.35 -1.50
N GLU A 104 -8.44 -13.76 -0.29
CA GLU A 104 -9.30 -12.96 0.61
C GLU A 104 -8.62 -11.64 0.99
N LEU A 105 -7.38 -11.69 1.48
CA LEU A 105 -6.63 -10.51 1.88
C LEU A 105 -6.31 -9.61 0.67
N LYS A 106 -5.98 -10.20 -0.48
CA LYS A 106 -5.85 -9.45 -1.74
C LYS A 106 -7.17 -8.77 -2.10
N GLY A 107 -8.29 -9.49 -2.07
CA GLY A 107 -9.63 -8.97 -2.38
C GLY A 107 -9.99 -7.75 -1.53
N ILE A 108 -9.70 -7.76 -0.23
CA ILE A 108 -9.98 -6.62 0.66
C ILE A 108 -9.16 -5.37 0.27
N VAL A 109 -7.92 -5.52 -0.18
CA VAL A 109 -7.13 -4.37 -0.65
C VAL A 109 -7.76 -3.73 -1.88
N TRP A 110 -8.30 -4.54 -2.78
CA TRP A 110 -8.83 -4.09 -4.06
C TRP A 110 -10.32 -3.73 -4.07
N GLU A 111 -11.09 -4.16 -3.06
CA GLU A 111 -12.54 -3.90 -2.96
C GLU A 111 -12.93 -2.41 -3.09
N PRO A 112 -12.22 -1.43 -2.49
CA PRO A 112 -12.53 -0.01 -2.67
C PRO A 112 -12.31 0.51 -4.10
N PHE A 113 -11.67 -0.29 -4.94
CA PHE A 113 -11.30 0.05 -6.32
C PHE A 113 -12.05 -0.78 -7.36
N GLY A 114 -13.11 -1.49 -6.96
CA GLY A 114 -13.93 -2.31 -7.86
C GLY A 114 -13.47 -3.77 -8.00
N GLY A 115 -12.59 -4.23 -7.11
CA GLY A 115 -12.07 -5.60 -7.12
C GLY A 115 -10.73 -5.73 -7.84
N ILE A 116 -10.19 -6.96 -7.85
CA ILE A 116 -8.93 -7.26 -8.53
C ILE A 116 -9.18 -7.20 -10.04
N PRO A 117 -8.41 -6.40 -10.81
CA PRO A 117 -8.55 -6.36 -12.26
C PRO A 117 -8.36 -7.76 -12.87
N SER A 118 -9.24 -8.12 -13.82
CA SER A 118 -9.20 -9.38 -14.59
C SER A 118 -8.05 -9.43 -15.57
#